data_AF-A0A497WQB8-F1
#
_entry.id   AF-A0A497WQB8-F1
#
_cell.length_a   1.000
_cell.length_b   1.000
_cell.length_c   1.000
_cell.angle_alpha   90.00
_cell.angle_beta   90.00
_cell.angle_gamma   90.00
#
_symmetry.space_group_name_H-M   'P 1'
#
loop_
_entity.id
_entity.type
_entity.pdbx_description
1 polymer ?
#
loop_
_entity_poly.entity_id
_entity_poly.type
_entity_poly.pdbx_seq_one_letter_code
_entity_poly.pdbx_strand_id
1 'polypeptide(L)'
;MMHAVPPMTPEVWFRHLFKAKAALDGGIVRRKVRDMERMVGRRRFYEELARRGYTAVENAGQVVIFCNADQVWVTSGQVQTLQECLMPNPRRGFGHRVSTKL
;
A
#
# COMPACT_ATOMS: atom_id res chain seq x y z
N MET A 1 -20.34 18.96 1.86
CA MET A 1 -19.68 19.22 3.16
C MET A 1 -18.27 18.68 3.10
N MET A 2 -17.25 19.54 3.20
CA MET A 2 -15.86 19.09 3.36
C MET A 2 -15.65 18.71 4.81
N HIS A 3 -15.71 17.42 5.12
CA HIS A 3 -15.23 16.94 6.41
C HIS A 3 -13.70 17.10 6.40
N ALA A 4 -13.20 18.12 7.10
CA ALA A 4 -11.78 18.23 7.39
C ALA A 4 -11.41 16.99 8.21
N VAL A 5 -10.83 15.99 7.55
CA VAL A 5 -10.28 14.82 8.23
C VAL A 5 -9.18 15.36 9.15
N PRO A 6 -9.28 15.17 10.48
CA PRO A 6 -8.25 15.62 11.40
C PRO A 6 -6.89 15.10 10.93
N PRO A 7 -5.77 15.84 11.12
CA PRO A 7 -4.45 15.34 10.76
C PRO A 7 -4.22 14.02 11.47
N MET A 8 -4.27 12.93 10.71
CA MET A 8 -4.08 11.59 11.23
C MET A 8 -2.59 11.42 11.43
N THR A 9 -2.17 11.23 12.68
CA THR A 9 -0.77 10.88 12.95
C THR A 9 -0.48 9.50 12.32
N PRO A 10 0.78 9.20 11.96
CA PRO A 10 1.09 7.92 11.36
C PRO A 10 0.71 6.73 12.24
N GLU A 11 0.79 6.87 13.56
CA GLU A 11 0.40 5.85 14.54
C GLU A 11 -1.10 5.54 14.47
N VAL A 12 -1.93 6.58 14.34
CA VAL A 12 -3.38 6.43 14.17
C VAL A 12 -3.69 5.76 12.84
N TRP A 13 -2.94 6.12 11.78
CA TRP A 13 -3.09 5.50 10.47
C TRP A 13 -2.79 3.99 10.50
N PHE A 14 -1.66 3.58 11.08
CA PHE A 14 -1.34 2.16 11.23
C PHE A 14 -2.35 1.43 12.10
N ARG A 15 -2.77 2.05 13.21
CA ARG A 15 -3.81 1.47 14.07
C ARG A 15 -5.09 1.21 13.30
N HIS A 16 -5.52 2.17 12.48
CA HIS A 16 -6.72 2.00 11.65
C HIS A 16 -6.51 0.94 10.56
N LEU A 17 -5.34 0.91 9.92
CA LEU A 17 -4.99 -0.07 8.91
C LEU A 17 -5.05 -1.51 9.47
N PHE A 18 -4.37 -1.75 10.59
CA PHE A 18 -4.20 -3.09 11.15
C PHE A 18 -5.35 -3.53 12.08
N LYS A 19 -6.29 -2.63 12.41
CA LYS A 19 -7.57 -3.00 13.03
C LYS A 19 -8.60 -3.52 12.04
N ALA A 20 -8.36 -3.40 10.74
CA ALA A 20 -9.26 -3.95 9.74
C ALA A 20 -9.35 -5.49 9.92
N LYS A 21 -10.57 -6.04 9.82
CA LYS A 21 -10.79 -7.49 9.95
C LYS A 21 -9.84 -8.31 9.05
N ALA A 22 -9.67 -7.87 7.79
CA ALA A 22 -8.74 -8.52 6.86
C ALA A 22 -7.29 -8.53 7.36
N ALA A 23 -6.82 -7.51 8.08
CA ALA A 23 -5.48 -7.50 8.65
C ALA A 23 -5.35 -8.43 9.86
N LEU A 24 -6.40 -8.51 10.68
CA LEU A 24 -6.45 -9.38 11.87
C LEU A 24 -6.52 -10.86 11.50
N ASP A 25 -7.22 -11.19 10.41
CA ASP A 25 -7.38 -12.55 9.90
C ASP A 25 -6.19 -13.02 9.03
N GLY A 26 -5.09 -12.26 8.98
CA GLY A 26 -3.92 -12.62 8.16
C GLY A 26 -4.12 -12.41 6.64
N GLY A 27 -5.16 -11.68 6.24
CA GLY A 27 -5.55 -11.46 4.85
C GLY A 27 -4.84 -10.27 4.19
N ILE A 28 -5.49 -9.70 3.18
CA ILE A 28 -4.91 -8.67 2.30
C ILE A 28 -5.60 -7.33 2.53
N VAL A 29 -4.80 -6.27 2.68
CA VAL A 29 -5.29 -4.89 2.79
C VAL A 29 -4.79 -4.05 1.63
N ARG A 30 -5.64 -3.17 1.10
CA ARG A 30 -5.30 -2.27 -0.02
C ARG A 30 -5.43 -0.80 0.39
N ARG A 31 -4.46 0.02 -0.01
CA ARG A 31 -4.47 1.49 0.20
C ARG A 31 -3.91 2.23 -1.01
N LYS A 32 -4.28 3.50 -1.16
CA LYS A 32 -3.66 4.37 -2.18
C LYS A 32 -2.23 4.73 -1.75
N VAL A 33 -1.27 4.62 -2.66
CA VAL A 33 0.13 4.97 -2.42
C VAL A 33 0.24 6.43 -1.97
N ARG A 34 -0.39 7.37 -2.69
CA ARG A 34 -0.40 8.79 -2.33
C ARG A 34 -0.88 9.07 -0.90
N ASP A 35 -1.85 8.28 -0.43
CA ASP A 35 -2.46 8.49 0.89
C ASP A 35 -1.51 7.94 1.96
N MET A 36 -0.92 6.75 1.72
CA MET A 36 0.14 6.17 2.55
C MET A 36 1.37 7.10 2.61
N GLU A 37 1.88 7.58 1.48
CA GLU A 37 3.04 8.47 1.43
C GLU A 37 2.79 9.79 2.17
N ARG A 38 1.62 10.40 1.97
CA ARG A 38 1.24 11.64 2.65
C ARG A 38 1.08 11.47 4.17
N MET A 39 0.50 10.35 4.62
CA MET A 39 0.16 10.15 6.03
C MET A 39 1.29 9.54 6.86
N VAL A 40 2.07 8.62 6.29
CA VAL A 40 3.11 7.88 7.02
C VAL A 40 4.51 7.99 6.40
N GLY A 41 4.60 8.20 5.09
CA GLY A 41 5.85 8.17 4.35
C GLY A 41 6.39 6.75 4.11
N ARG A 42 7.13 6.55 3.01
CA ARG A 42 7.59 5.22 2.56
C ARG A 42 8.50 4.54 3.58
N ARG A 43 9.49 5.26 4.12
CA ARG A 43 10.47 4.71 5.07
C ARG A 43 9.79 4.10 6.29
N ARG A 44 8.95 4.88 6.98
CA ARG A 44 8.24 4.44 8.19
C ARG A 44 7.25 3.30 7.88
N PHE A 45 6.62 3.34 6.72
CA PHE A 45 5.77 2.25 6.25
C PHE A 45 6.53 0.94 6.11
N TYR A 46 7.69 0.94 5.45
CA TYR A 46 8.49 -0.27 5.27
C TYR A 46 9.08 -0.80 6.58
N GLU A 47 9.54 0.08 7.46
CA GLU A 47 10.00 -0.31 8.81
C GLU A 47 8.89 -1.02 9.59
N GLU A 48 7.66 -0.50 9.54
CA GLU A 48 6.52 -1.10 10.24
C GLU A 48 6.08 -2.44 9.63
N LEU A 49 6.15 -2.61 8.31
CA LEU A 49 5.89 -3.88 7.65
C LEU A 49 6.95 -4.93 8.00
N ALA A 50 8.23 -4.55 7.94
CA ALA A 50 9.35 -5.42 8.31
C ALA A 50 9.24 -5.88 9.78
N ARG A 51 8.89 -4.96 10.69
CA ARG A 51 8.66 -5.27 12.12
C ARG A 51 7.54 -6.31 12.34
N ARG A 52 6.56 -6.38 11.44
CA ARG A 52 5.42 -7.31 11.50
C ARG A 52 5.63 -8.59 10.69
N GLY A 53 6.71 -8.69 9.92
CA GLY A 53 6.93 -9.77 8.97
C GLY A 53 6.00 -9.72 7.75
N TYR A 54 5.44 -8.54 7.42
CA TYR A 54 4.48 -8.39 6.34
C TYR A 54 5.16 -8.02 5.02
N THR A 55 4.58 -8.48 3.92
CA THR A 55 5.02 -8.12 2.56
C THR A 55 4.05 -7.11 1.94
N ALA A 56 4.54 -6.19 1.12
CA ALA A 56 3.67 -5.34 0.31
C ALA A 56 4.18 -5.19 -1.13
N VAL A 57 3.24 -5.04 -2.05
CA VAL A 57 3.50 -4.76 -3.47
C VAL A 57 2.79 -3.48 -3.90
N GLU A 58 3.39 -2.75 -4.83
CA GLU A 58 2.80 -1.54 -5.41
C GLU A 58 2.39 -1.77 -6.87
N ASN A 59 1.14 -1.44 -7.21
CA ASN A 59 0.65 -1.49 -8.60
C ASN A 59 -0.44 -0.44 -8.80
N ALA A 60 -0.38 0.31 -9.92
CA ALA A 60 -1.38 1.29 -10.33
C ALA A 60 -1.77 2.28 -9.22
N GLY A 61 -0.78 2.80 -8.49
CA GLY A 61 -0.98 3.76 -7.39
C GLY A 61 -1.65 3.16 -6.16
N GLN A 62 -1.75 1.84 -6.07
CA GLN A 62 -2.17 1.10 -4.89
C GLN A 62 -0.97 0.41 -4.24
N VAL A 63 -0.96 0.38 -2.92
CA VAL A 63 -0.15 -0.54 -2.13
C VAL A 63 -1.06 -1.66 -1.63
N VAL A 64 -0.64 -2.90 -1.87
CA VAL A 64 -1.31 -4.12 -1.44
C VAL A 64 -0.44 -4.75 -0.37
N ILE A 65 -0.98 -4.88 0.84
CA ILE A 65 -0.28 -5.40 2.02
C ILE A 65 -0.82 -6.79 2.33
N PHE A 66 0.07 -7.77 2.35
CA PHE A 66 -0.20 -9.12 2.82
C PHE A 66 0.08 -9.14 4.33
N CYS A 67 -0.97 -9.23 5.14
CA CYS A 67 -0.89 -9.10 6.60
C CYS A 67 -0.55 -10.43 7.29
N ASN A 68 0.41 -11.16 6.72
CA ASN A 68 0.93 -12.43 7.22
C ASN A 68 2.42 -12.53 6.87
N ALA A 69 3.06 -13.61 7.30
CA ALA A 69 4.47 -13.91 7.01
C ALA A 69 4.66 -14.86 5.83
N ASP A 70 3.60 -15.14 5.06
CA ASP A 70 3.65 -16.08 3.95
C ASP A 70 4.32 -15.45 2.72
N GLN A 71 4.93 -16.29 1.89
CA GLN A 71 5.58 -15.86 0.67
C GLN A 71 4.56 -15.46 -0.40
N VAL A 72 4.83 -14.36 -1.11
CA VAL A 72 4.04 -13.92 -2.25
C VAL A 72 4.54 -14.59 -3.52
N TRP A 73 3.66 -15.36 -4.17
CA TRP A 73 3.94 -16.03 -5.45
C TRP A 73 3.21 -15.33 -6.60
N VAL A 74 3.94 -15.06 -7.69
CA VAL A 74 3.34 -14.61 -8.96
C VAL A 74 3.01 -15.86 -9.78
N THR A 75 1.74 -16.26 -9.79
CA THR A 75 1.31 -17.50 -10.45
C THR A 75 1.19 -17.37 -11.97
N SER A 76 1.08 -16.14 -12.50
CA SER A 76 0.97 -15.86 -13.93
C SER A 76 1.46 -14.45 -14.26
N GLY A 77 2.09 -14.27 -15.44
CA GLY A 77 2.65 -13.00 -15.90
C GLY A 77 4.17 -12.95 -15.83
N GLN A 78 4.79 -11.88 -16.36
CA GLN A 78 6.23 -11.69 -16.26
C GLN A 78 6.59 -11.16 -14.87
N VAL A 79 7.53 -11.85 -14.21
CA VAL A 79 8.19 -11.34 -13.01
C VAL A 79 9.05 -10.15 -13.44
N GLN A 80 8.81 -8.99 -12.84
CA GLN A 80 9.66 -7.82 -13.04
C GLN A 80 11.03 -8.08 -12.43
N THR A 81 12.08 -7.81 -13.18
CA THR A 81 13.46 -7.88 -12.70
C THR A 81 13.71 -6.79 -11.65
N LEU A 82 14.65 -7.01 -10.73
CA LEU A 82 15.05 -6.00 -9.74
C LEU A 82 15.48 -4.68 -10.41
N GLN A 83 16.07 -4.77 -11.60
CA GLN A 83 16.46 -3.60 -12.39
C GLN A 83 15.24 -2.79 -12.87
N GLU A 84 14.17 -3.46 -13.31
CA GLU A 84 12.90 -2.79 -13.68
C GLU A 84 12.20 -2.14 -12.48
N CYS A 85 12.32 -2.71 -11.28
CA CYS A 85 11.78 -2.13 -10.06
C CYS A 85 12.54 -0.87 -9.58
N LEU A 86 13.85 -0.81 -9.87
CA LEU A 86 14.74 0.29 -9.48
C LEU A 86 14.67 1.48 -10.44
N MET A 87 14.24 1.29 -11.68
CA MET A 87 14.04 2.40 -12.61
C MET A 87 12.87 3.28 -12.16
N PRO A 88 13.01 4.62 -12.24
CA PRO A 88 11.91 5.53 -11.95
C PRO A 88 10.79 5.29 -12.96
N ASN A 89 9.77 4.54 -12.55
CA ASN A 89 8.64 4.24 -13.42
C ASN A 89 7.86 5.55 -13.68
N PRO A 90 7.80 6.05 -14.93
CA PRO A 90 7.08 7.29 -15.26
C PRO A 90 5.58 7.20 -14.96
N ARG A 91 5.04 5.99 -14.76
CA ARG A 91 3.66 5.75 -14.30
C ARG A 91 3.46 5.87 -12.78
N ARG A 92 4.51 6.05 -11.97
CA ARG A 92 4.37 6.40 -10.54
C ARG A 92 3.59 7.71 -10.34
N GLY A 93 3.51 8.55 -11.38
CA GLY A 93 2.73 9.80 -11.40
C GLY A 93 1.46 9.78 -12.27
N PHE A 94 0.97 8.65 -12.79
CA PHE A 94 -0.22 8.70 -13.66
C PHE A 94 -1.51 8.87 -12.85
N GLY A 95 -2.03 10.08 -12.95
CA GLY A 95 -3.19 10.60 -12.26
C GLY A 95 -4.49 9.85 -12.55
N HIS A 96 -5.41 10.03 -11.60
CA HIS A 96 -6.86 9.99 -11.76
C HIS A 96 -7.37 9.49 -13.12
N ARG A 97 -7.57 8.18 -13.25
CA ARG A 97 -8.76 7.74 -13.99
C ARG A 97 -9.93 7.90 -13.01
N VAL A 98 -10.57 9.07 -13.06
CA VAL A 98 -11.93 9.20 -12.54
C VAL A 98 -12.71 8.08 -13.21
N SER A 99 -13.18 7.13 -12.42
CA SER A 99 -14.13 6.14 -12.89
C SER A 99 -15.41 6.91 -13.22
N THR A 100 -15.54 7.42 -14.43
CA THR A 100 -16.84 7.72 -15.03
C THR A 100 -17.56 6.40 -15.21
N LYS A 101 -18.17 5.91 -14.12
CA LYS A 101 -19.30 5.00 -14.24
C LYS A 101 -20.49 5.89 -14.61
N LEU A 102 -20.91 5.75 -15.88
CA LEU A 102 -22.28 5.94 -16.32
C LEU A 102 -23.24 5.09 -15.49
#